data_AF-A0A9D5ERY3-F1
#
_entry.id   AF-A0A9D5ERY3-F1
#
_cell.length_a   1.000
_cell.length_b   1.000
_cell.length_c   1.000
_cell.angle_alpha   90.00
_cell.angle_beta   90.00
_cell.angle_gamma   90.00
#
_symmetry.space_group_name_H-M   'P 1'
#
loop_
_entity.id
_entity.type
_entity.pdbx_description
1 polymer ?
#
loop_
_entity_poly.entity_id
_entity_poly.type
_entity_poly.pdbx_seq_one_letter_code
_entity_poly.pdbx_strand_id
1 'polypeptide(L)'
;MTRNFAMLQVQRYLTAGKSLDDLRSELGIRVAEHPTDPLVILNYDQIDSPKTHPVVRECRGVTLERGTWNLVAKAFDRFFDWGEVANEAHLFDWSDFTCQSKEDGSLVLVYHYQGQWRVNTRGSFGLDPVARSVSVTWHELVWPRIQHAELDCNRTYVFELTSPHNRIVRHYDAQQFISSRCSRAASSCRQARLMSSRIGGP
;
A
#
# COMPACT_ATOMS: atom_id res chain seq x y z
N MET A 1 12.50 25.29 -6.03
CA MET A 1 12.64 24.91 -4.60
C MET A 1 12.54 23.40 -4.50
N THR A 2 13.67 22.71 -4.46
CA THR A 2 13.75 21.26 -4.28
C THR A 2 13.31 20.94 -2.86
N ARG A 3 12.10 20.41 -2.69
CA ARG A 3 11.66 19.87 -1.40
C ARG A 3 12.60 18.73 -1.02
N ASN A 4 13.28 18.87 0.10
CA ASN A 4 14.18 17.84 0.63
C ASN A 4 13.31 16.71 1.19
N PHE A 5 13.04 15.68 0.40
CA PHE A 5 12.23 14.54 0.82
C PHE A 5 13.10 13.59 1.65
N ALA A 6 12.66 13.24 2.86
CA ALA A 6 13.37 12.27 3.69
C ALA A 6 13.33 10.89 3.03
N MET A 7 14.50 10.36 2.67
CA MET A 7 14.70 9.00 2.17
C MET A 7 14.24 7.97 3.21
N LEU A 8 13.47 6.97 2.77
CA LEU A 8 12.98 5.87 3.60
C LEU A 8 14.12 5.01 4.16
N GLN A 9 13.91 4.33 5.29
CA GLN A 9 14.87 3.40 5.87
C GLN A 9 15.19 2.24 4.93
N VAL A 10 14.20 1.69 4.23
CA VAL A 10 14.43 0.63 3.23
C VAL A 10 15.24 1.13 2.03
N GLN A 11 15.07 2.40 1.63
CA GLN A 11 15.90 2.99 0.59
C GLN A 11 17.34 3.18 1.09
N ARG A 12 17.54 3.66 2.33
CA ARG A 12 18.87 3.76 2.95
C ARG A 12 19.56 2.40 3.01
N TYR A 13 18.83 1.36 3.42
CA TYR A 13 19.32 -0.01 3.48
C TYR A 13 19.86 -0.46 2.11
N LEU A 14 19.06 -0.32 1.05
CA LEU A 14 19.43 -0.75 -0.30
C LEU A 14 20.53 0.13 -0.94
N THR A 15 20.49 1.45 -0.72
CA THR A 15 21.52 2.38 -1.23
C THR A 15 22.86 2.26 -0.52
N ALA A 16 22.89 1.69 0.70
CA ALA A 16 24.12 1.36 1.41
C ALA A 16 24.83 0.11 0.87
N GLY A 17 24.33 -0.49 -0.21
CA GLY A 17 24.93 -1.66 -0.88
C GLY A 17 24.34 -3.00 -0.46
N LYS A 18 23.32 -3.02 0.41
CA LYS A 18 22.57 -4.24 0.70
C LYS A 18 21.63 -4.61 -0.45
N SER A 19 21.40 -5.89 -0.61
CA SER A 19 20.60 -6.49 -1.66
C SER A 19 19.17 -6.82 -1.22
N LEU A 20 18.33 -7.20 -2.19
CA LEU A 20 17.01 -7.75 -1.91
C LEU A 20 17.08 -9.10 -1.17
N ASP A 21 18.15 -9.86 -1.36
CA ASP A 21 18.36 -11.12 -0.65
C ASP A 21 18.79 -10.90 0.81
N ASP A 22 19.52 -9.81 1.09
CA ASP A 22 19.78 -9.39 2.46
C ASP A 22 18.47 -9.00 3.17
N LEU A 23 17.57 -8.27 2.50
CA LEU A 23 16.23 -7.96 3.05
C LEU A 23 15.42 -9.24 3.37
N ARG A 24 15.48 -10.25 2.51
CA ARG A 24 14.81 -11.54 2.72
C ARG A 24 15.40 -12.28 3.93
N SER A 25 16.72 -12.39 3.98
CA SER A 25 17.41 -13.21 5.00
C SER A 25 17.54 -12.54 6.36
N GLU A 26 17.79 -11.23 6.40
CA GLU A 26 17.99 -10.49 7.66
C GLU A 26 16.68 -10.02 8.30
N LEU A 27 15.66 -9.72 7.48
CA LEU A 27 14.44 -9.03 7.92
C LEU A 27 13.14 -9.74 7.52
N GLY A 28 13.21 -10.91 6.87
CA GLY A 28 12.03 -11.65 6.42
C GLY A 28 11.17 -10.90 5.40
N ILE A 29 11.76 -9.99 4.62
CA ILE A 29 11.00 -9.21 3.64
C ILE A 29 10.74 -10.05 2.39
N ARG A 30 9.46 -10.21 2.04
CA ARG A 30 9.02 -10.80 0.78
C ARG A 30 9.14 -9.75 -0.33
N VAL A 31 9.58 -10.21 -1.49
CA VAL A 31 9.81 -9.37 -2.68
C VAL A 31 8.97 -9.93 -3.82
N ALA A 32 8.09 -9.10 -4.38
CA ALA A 32 7.41 -9.40 -5.64
C ALA A 32 8.01 -8.51 -6.75
N GLU A 33 8.44 -9.13 -7.84
CA GLU A 33 9.01 -8.43 -8.99
C GLU A 33 7.95 -8.23 -10.07
N HIS A 34 7.93 -7.06 -10.69
CA HIS A 34 7.04 -6.80 -11.80
C HIS A 34 7.53 -7.60 -13.03
N PRO A 35 6.64 -8.20 -13.83
CA PRO A 35 7.05 -9.10 -14.92
C PRO A 35 7.85 -8.42 -16.05
N THR A 36 7.68 -7.11 -16.24
CA THR A 36 8.32 -6.35 -17.33
C THR A 36 9.07 -5.10 -16.85
N ASP A 37 8.39 -4.22 -16.11
CA ASP A 37 9.00 -3.01 -15.53
C ASP A 37 10.03 -3.32 -14.42
N PRO A 38 11.03 -2.45 -14.18
CA PRO A 38 12.03 -2.63 -13.13
C PRO A 38 11.45 -2.26 -11.75
N LEU A 39 10.29 -2.79 -11.39
CA LEU A 39 9.62 -2.49 -10.12
C LEU A 39 9.66 -3.69 -9.18
N VAL A 40 9.81 -3.40 -7.88
CA VAL A 40 9.66 -4.39 -6.81
C VAL A 40 8.70 -3.90 -5.75
N ILE A 41 7.84 -4.79 -5.26
CA ILE A 41 7.04 -4.59 -4.06
C ILE A 41 7.76 -5.28 -2.90
N LEU A 42 7.98 -4.55 -1.81
CA LEU A 42 8.55 -5.06 -0.58
C LEU A 42 7.46 -5.15 0.49
N ASN A 43 7.27 -6.36 1.01
CA ASN A 43 6.26 -6.61 2.02
C ASN A 43 6.81 -7.52 3.13
N TYR A 44 6.57 -7.16 4.39
CA TYR A 44 6.99 -7.94 5.54
C TYR A 44 6.29 -9.30 5.59
N ASP A 45 6.97 -10.28 6.18
CA ASP A 45 6.36 -11.52 6.63
C ASP A 45 5.62 -11.29 7.97
N GLN A 46 4.42 -11.87 8.11
CA GLN A 46 3.62 -11.68 9.32
C GLN A 46 4.25 -12.35 10.55
N ILE A 47 5.02 -13.43 10.32
CA ILE A 47 5.62 -14.29 11.34
C ILE A 47 7.10 -13.96 11.47
N ASP A 48 7.84 -14.00 10.35
CA ASP A 48 9.31 -14.02 10.39
C ASP A 48 9.93 -12.62 10.51
N SER A 49 9.24 -11.56 10.06
CA SER A 49 9.82 -10.21 10.10
C SER A 49 9.80 -9.61 11.51
N PRO A 50 10.91 -8.98 11.97
CA PRO A 50 10.95 -8.30 13.25
C PRO A 50 10.01 -7.08 13.24
N LYS A 51 8.86 -7.23 13.90
CA LYS A 51 7.68 -6.35 13.78
C LYS A 51 8.00 -4.86 13.88
N THR A 52 8.86 -4.48 14.81
CA THR A 52 9.16 -3.08 15.14
C THR A 52 10.34 -2.50 14.37
N HIS A 53 11.06 -3.30 13.57
CA HIS A 53 12.24 -2.82 12.86
C HIS A 53 11.85 -1.72 11.84
N PRO A 54 12.56 -0.58 11.77
CA PRO A 54 12.15 0.54 10.94
C PRO A 54 11.97 0.21 9.45
N VAL A 55 12.87 -0.60 8.87
CA VAL A 55 12.74 -1.10 7.49
C VAL A 55 11.50 -1.97 7.33
N VAL A 56 11.21 -2.85 8.30
CA VAL A 56 10.06 -3.76 8.26
C VAL A 56 8.75 -2.99 8.30
N ARG A 57 8.68 -1.90 9.08
CA ARG A 57 7.50 -1.03 9.14
C ARG A 57 7.17 -0.41 7.80
N GLU A 58 8.18 0.07 7.07
CA GLU A 58 7.99 0.67 5.75
C GLU A 58 7.63 -0.37 4.67
N CYS A 59 8.09 -1.61 4.84
CA CYS A 59 7.81 -2.73 3.93
C CYS A 59 6.38 -3.27 4.09
N ARG A 60 5.35 -2.44 3.89
CA ARG A 60 3.93 -2.84 3.85
C ARG A 60 3.35 -2.58 2.46
N GLY A 61 3.94 -3.19 1.44
CA GLY A 61 3.59 -2.97 0.04
C GLY A 61 4.24 -1.72 -0.56
N VAL A 62 5.40 -1.30 -0.02
CA VAL A 62 6.20 -0.22 -0.64
C VAL A 62 6.74 -0.71 -1.98
N THR A 63 6.63 0.12 -3.00
CA THR A 63 7.09 -0.16 -4.36
C THR A 63 8.28 0.73 -4.68
N LEU A 64 9.39 0.11 -5.07
CA LEU A 64 10.63 0.79 -5.46
C LEU A 64 11.01 0.44 -6.90
N GLU A 65 11.67 1.38 -7.58
CA GLU A 65 12.32 1.15 -8.88
C GLU A 65 13.70 0.52 -8.66
N ARG A 66 13.95 -0.65 -9.24
CA ARG A 66 15.25 -1.32 -9.19
C ARG A 66 16.31 -0.51 -9.91
N GLY A 67 17.55 -0.57 -9.39
CA GLY A 67 18.70 0.15 -9.93
C GLY A 67 18.84 1.57 -9.36
N THR A 68 17.73 2.28 -9.14
CA THR A 68 17.73 3.63 -8.54
C THR A 68 17.26 3.63 -7.09
N TRP A 69 16.45 2.64 -6.71
CA TRP A 69 15.69 2.59 -5.46
C TRP A 69 14.79 3.80 -5.24
N ASN A 70 14.34 4.43 -6.33
CA ASN A 70 13.38 5.52 -6.27
C ASN A 70 12.05 5.04 -5.68
N LEU A 71 11.44 5.87 -4.84
CA LEU A 71 10.13 5.58 -4.28
C LEU A 71 9.04 5.71 -5.35
N VAL A 72 8.40 4.60 -5.70
CA VAL A 72 7.33 4.56 -6.70
C VAL A 72 5.96 4.54 -6.03
N ALA A 73 5.72 3.74 -5.01
CA ALA A 73 4.44 3.78 -4.31
C ALA A 73 4.62 3.40 -2.84
N LYS A 74 3.81 3.99 -1.97
CA LYS A 74 3.82 3.65 -0.55
C LYS A 74 2.44 3.78 0.06
N ALA A 75 2.09 2.80 0.88
CA ALA A 75 0.93 2.84 1.75
C ALA A 75 1.34 3.26 3.18
N PHE A 76 0.44 3.04 4.14
CA PHE A 76 0.77 3.18 5.55
C PHE A 76 1.93 2.27 5.95
N ASP A 77 2.75 2.75 6.88
CA ASP A 77 3.67 1.87 7.59
C ASP A 77 2.87 0.80 8.34
N ARG A 78 3.53 -0.29 8.72
CA ARG A 78 2.96 -1.29 9.62
C ARG A 78 2.49 -0.59 10.90
N PHE A 79 1.21 -0.78 11.19
CA PHE A 79 0.57 -0.44 12.45
C PHE A 79 0.05 -1.73 13.09
N PHE A 80 -0.25 -1.65 14.38
CA PHE A 80 -0.45 -2.82 15.23
C PHE A 80 -1.78 -2.73 15.96
N ASP A 81 -2.29 -3.88 16.36
CA ASP A 81 -3.42 -3.93 17.27
C ASP A 81 -3.00 -3.44 18.66
N TRP A 82 -3.97 -2.95 19.44
CA TRP A 82 -3.71 -2.49 20.80
C TRP A 82 -3.09 -3.61 21.65
N GLY A 83 -1.93 -3.33 22.26
CA GLY A 83 -1.19 -4.28 23.10
C GLY A 83 -0.25 -5.23 22.35
N GLU A 84 -0.27 -5.29 21.01
CA GLU A 84 0.61 -6.18 20.24
C GLU A 84 2.09 -5.78 20.39
N VAL A 85 2.37 -4.48 20.53
CA VAL A 85 3.70 -3.91 20.79
C VAL A 85 3.64 -3.08 22.07
N ALA A 86 3.45 -3.75 23.20
CA ALA A 86 3.19 -3.11 24.49
C ALA A 86 4.27 -2.09 24.91
N ASN A 87 5.53 -2.34 24.56
CA ASN A 87 6.64 -1.43 24.85
C ASN A 87 6.55 -0.09 24.08
N GLU A 88 5.73 0.00 23.04
CA GLU A 88 5.49 1.22 22.26
C GLU A 88 4.14 1.89 22.56
N ALA A 89 3.32 1.32 23.46
CA ALA A 89 2.00 1.88 23.77
C ALA A 89 2.05 3.34 24.26
N HIS A 90 3.16 3.75 24.87
CA HIS A 90 3.41 5.11 25.33
C HIS A 90 3.63 6.13 24.19
N LEU A 91 3.83 5.67 22.94
CA LEU A 91 4.00 6.53 21.77
C LEU A 91 2.67 7.05 21.23
N PHE A 92 1.53 6.45 21.64
CA PHE A 92 0.21 6.87 21.18
C PHE A 92 -0.27 8.08 21.97
N ASP A 93 -0.66 9.14 21.25
CA ASP A 93 -1.23 10.34 21.85
C ASP A 93 -2.74 10.16 22.07
N TRP A 94 -3.13 9.93 23.32
CA TRP A 94 -4.53 9.81 23.72
C TRP A 94 -5.30 11.14 23.72
N SER A 95 -4.61 12.27 23.59
CA SER A 95 -5.24 13.59 23.59
C SER A 95 -5.65 14.07 22.20
N ASP A 96 -5.06 13.52 21.13
CA ASP A 96 -5.34 13.89 19.74
C ASP A 96 -5.45 12.65 18.84
N PHE A 97 -6.64 12.06 18.79
CA PHE A 97 -6.91 10.92 17.92
C PHE A 97 -8.32 10.96 17.32
N THR A 98 -8.47 10.23 16.20
CA THR A 98 -9.77 9.93 15.60
C THR A 98 -9.85 8.45 15.30
N CYS A 99 -11.04 7.88 15.41
CA CYS A 99 -11.30 6.50 15.01
C CYS A 99 -11.99 6.47 13.65
N GLN A 100 -11.67 5.44 12.87
CA GLN A 100 -12.33 5.11 11.61
C GLN A 100 -12.78 3.66 11.67
N SER A 101 -13.77 3.29 10.87
CA SER A 101 -14.14 1.88 10.74
C SER A 101 -12.98 1.10 10.13
N LYS A 102 -12.67 -0.05 10.72
CA LYS A 102 -11.72 -1.01 10.15
C LYS A 102 -12.50 -1.94 9.22
N GLU A 103 -12.33 -1.70 7.94
CA GLU A 103 -13.04 -2.43 6.90
C GLU A 103 -12.28 -3.70 6.56
N ASP A 104 -13.02 -4.73 6.16
CA ASP A 104 -12.49 -6.08 5.95
C ASP A 104 -12.39 -6.36 4.45
N GLY A 105 -11.41 -5.71 3.83
CA GLY A 105 -11.21 -5.74 2.39
C GLY A 105 -9.78 -6.07 2.02
N SER A 106 -9.32 -5.44 0.94
CA SER A 106 -7.96 -5.58 0.46
C SER A 106 -7.33 -4.22 0.22
N LEU A 107 -6.13 -4.04 0.74
CA LEU A 107 -5.32 -2.86 0.48
C LEU A 107 -5.01 -2.76 -1.01
N VAL A 108 -5.40 -1.64 -1.62
CA VAL A 108 -5.14 -1.29 -3.02
C VAL A 108 -4.40 0.05 -3.08
N LEU A 109 -3.34 0.10 -3.89
CA LEU A 109 -2.59 1.30 -4.18
C LEU A 109 -2.80 1.66 -5.65
N VAL A 110 -3.08 2.93 -5.95
CA VAL A 110 -3.12 3.48 -7.30
C VAL A 110 -2.09 4.59 -7.42
N TYR A 111 -1.20 4.47 -8.38
CA TYR A 111 -0.06 5.39 -8.55
C TYR A 111 0.32 5.52 -10.02
N HIS A 112 1.09 6.54 -10.35
CA HIS A 112 1.55 6.78 -11.70
C HIS A 112 3.04 6.43 -11.84
N TYR A 113 3.37 5.70 -12.90
CA TYR A 113 4.73 5.27 -13.23
C TYR A 113 4.90 5.22 -14.75
N GLN A 114 5.93 5.92 -15.26
CA GLN A 114 6.28 5.98 -16.68
C GLN A 114 5.09 6.24 -17.63
N GLY A 115 4.30 7.26 -17.35
CA GLY A 115 3.18 7.67 -18.21
C GLY A 115 1.93 6.79 -18.10
N GLN A 116 1.94 5.78 -17.23
CA GLN A 116 0.82 4.86 -17.03
C GLN A 116 0.43 4.84 -15.55
N TRP A 117 -0.87 4.80 -15.30
CA TRP A 117 -1.36 4.50 -13.97
C TRP A 117 -1.29 2.99 -13.71
N ARG A 118 -1.06 2.63 -12.45
CA ARG A 118 -0.84 1.27 -11.98
C ARG A 118 -1.71 0.99 -10.77
N VAL A 119 -2.01 -0.29 -10.58
CA VAL A 119 -2.75 -0.80 -9.42
C VAL A 119 -1.90 -1.88 -8.76
N ASN A 120 -1.63 -1.73 -7.46
CA ASN A 120 -1.04 -2.81 -6.66
C ASN A 120 -2.02 -3.23 -5.58
N THR A 121 -2.01 -4.51 -5.21
CA THR A 121 -2.42 -4.90 -3.85
C THR A 121 -1.20 -4.79 -2.92
N ARG A 122 -1.35 -5.19 -1.64
CA ARG A 122 -0.20 -5.22 -0.72
C ARG A 122 0.98 -6.05 -1.24
N GLY A 123 0.73 -7.12 -2.00
CA GLY A 123 1.74 -8.10 -2.39
C GLY A 123 1.80 -8.44 -3.87
N SER A 124 1.04 -7.75 -4.73
CA SER A 124 1.01 -8.00 -6.17
C SER A 124 0.83 -6.71 -6.96
N PHE A 125 1.29 -6.72 -8.21
CA PHE A 125 1.07 -5.65 -9.19
C PHE A 125 -0.34 -5.69 -9.84
N GLY A 126 -1.28 -6.40 -9.21
CA GLY A 126 -2.69 -6.39 -9.58
C GLY A 126 -3.02 -7.04 -10.93
N LEU A 127 -2.07 -7.80 -11.48
CA LEU A 127 -2.20 -8.56 -12.72
C LEU A 127 -2.81 -9.95 -12.50
N ASP A 128 -2.83 -10.40 -11.25
CA ASP A 128 -3.48 -11.63 -10.83
C ASP A 128 -4.99 -11.43 -10.64
N PRO A 129 -5.78 -12.52 -10.79
CA PRO A 129 -7.20 -12.49 -10.48
C PRO A 129 -7.47 -12.14 -9.02
N VAL A 130 -8.56 -11.40 -8.78
CA VAL A 130 -8.95 -10.93 -7.44
C VAL A 130 -9.17 -12.07 -6.45
N ALA A 131 -9.68 -13.20 -6.95
CA ALA A 131 -9.84 -14.44 -6.21
C ALA A 131 -9.71 -15.63 -7.16
N ARG A 132 -9.38 -16.82 -6.64
CA ARG A 132 -9.20 -18.04 -7.47
C ARG A 132 -10.41 -18.41 -8.33
N SER A 133 -11.62 -18.04 -7.89
CA SER A 133 -12.89 -18.34 -8.56
C SER A 133 -13.38 -17.21 -9.47
N VAL A 134 -12.59 -16.15 -9.66
CA VAL A 134 -12.96 -14.95 -10.41
C VAL A 134 -11.91 -14.76 -11.51
N SER A 135 -12.33 -14.46 -12.74
CA SER A 135 -11.39 -14.20 -13.85
C SER A 135 -10.90 -12.75 -13.92
N VAL A 136 -11.60 -11.84 -13.22
CA VAL A 136 -11.29 -10.41 -13.18
C VAL A 136 -10.04 -10.17 -12.33
N THR A 137 -9.08 -9.45 -12.89
CA THR A 137 -7.86 -9.00 -12.21
C THR A 137 -8.12 -7.81 -11.29
N TRP A 138 -7.23 -7.56 -10.34
CA TRP A 138 -7.33 -6.36 -9.50
C TRP A 138 -7.31 -5.08 -10.33
N HIS A 139 -6.48 -5.03 -11.37
CA HIS A 139 -6.45 -3.90 -12.29
C HIS A 139 -7.81 -3.68 -12.95
N GLU A 140 -8.42 -4.71 -13.54
CA GLU A 140 -9.74 -4.60 -14.19
C GLU A 140 -10.86 -4.24 -13.19
N LEU A 141 -10.78 -4.72 -11.95
CA LEU A 141 -11.76 -4.41 -10.92
C LEU A 141 -11.67 -2.94 -10.44
N VAL A 142 -10.46 -2.40 -10.42
CA VAL A 142 -10.16 -1.08 -9.84
C VAL A 142 -10.23 0.02 -10.88
N TRP A 143 -9.57 -0.19 -12.02
CA TRP A 143 -9.26 0.82 -13.02
C TRP A 143 -10.48 1.60 -13.52
N PRO A 144 -11.60 0.97 -13.94
CA PRO A 144 -12.75 1.70 -14.50
C PRO A 144 -13.47 2.61 -13.51
N ARG A 145 -13.19 2.47 -12.20
CA ARG A 145 -13.88 3.20 -11.13
C ARG A 145 -13.10 4.40 -10.61
N ILE A 146 -11.93 4.69 -11.17
CA ILE A 146 -11.08 5.80 -10.75
C ILE A 146 -11.17 6.92 -11.79
N GLN A 147 -11.47 8.14 -11.34
CA GLN A 147 -11.49 9.32 -12.19
C GLN A 147 -10.07 9.87 -12.39
N HIS A 148 -9.37 9.36 -13.41
CA HIS A 148 -7.94 9.61 -13.60
C HIS A 148 -7.55 11.07 -13.86
N ALA A 149 -8.43 11.84 -14.52
CA ALA A 149 -8.15 13.23 -14.91
C ALA A 149 -7.94 14.17 -13.71
N GLU A 150 -8.42 13.78 -12.52
CA GLU A 150 -8.34 14.58 -11.31
C GLU A 150 -7.21 14.14 -10.37
N LEU A 151 -6.45 13.10 -10.75
CA LEU A 151 -5.40 12.55 -9.91
C LEU A 151 -4.04 13.20 -10.19
N ASP A 152 -3.33 13.51 -9.11
CA ASP A 152 -1.95 14.00 -9.13
C ASP A 152 -1.00 12.80 -9.30
N CYS A 153 -0.27 12.78 -10.42
CA CYS A 153 0.66 11.71 -10.77
C CYS A 153 1.85 11.60 -9.79
N ASN A 154 2.04 12.59 -8.91
CA ASN A 154 3.04 12.55 -7.85
C ASN A 154 2.48 11.99 -6.54
N ARG A 155 1.33 11.31 -6.53
CA ARG A 155 0.72 10.74 -5.32
C ARG A 155 0.46 9.25 -5.44
N THR A 156 0.36 8.60 -4.29
CA THR A 156 -0.14 7.24 -4.15
C THR A 156 -1.50 7.29 -3.45
N TYR A 157 -2.53 6.81 -4.13
CA TYR A 157 -3.87 6.72 -3.58
C TYR A 157 -4.04 5.35 -2.94
N VAL A 158 -4.45 5.31 -1.67
CA VAL A 158 -4.55 4.08 -0.90
C VAL A 158 -6.01 3.83 -0.55
N PHE A 159 -6.47 2.63 -0.83
CA PHE A 159 -7.85 2.22 -0.64
C PHE A 159 -7.90 0.92 0.14
N GLU A 160 -8.90 0.80 0.99
CA GLU A 160 -9.44 -0.51 1.33
C GLU A 160 -10.55 -0.82 0.32
N LEU A 161 -10.32 -1.81 -0.53
CA LEU A 161 -11.30 -2.27 -1.51
C LEU A 161 -12.13 -3.40 -0.90
N THR A 162 -13.45 -3.22 -0.85
CA THR A 162 -14.41 -4.27 -0.50
C THR A 162 -15.29 -4.56 -1.70
N SER A 163 -15.61 -5.82 -1.94
CA SER A 163 -16.47 -6.25 -3.05
C SER A 163 -16.96 -7.69 -2.82
N PRO A 164 -18.03 -8.11 -3.52
CA PRO A 164 -18.44 -9.51 -3.54
C PRO A 164 -17.34 -10.47 -4.02
N HIS A 165 -16.37 -9.98 -4.81
CA HIS A 165 -15.32 -10.77 -5.45
C HIS A 165 -14.06 -10.97 -4.59
N ASN A 166 -13.88 -10.18 -3.53
CA ASN A 166 -12.69 -10.25 -2.65
C ASN A 166 -13.05 -10.42 -1.17
N ARG A 167 -14.15 -11.12 -0.89
CA ARG A 167 -14.58 -11.39 0.48
C ARG A 167 -13.46 -12.05 1.30
N ILE A 168 -13.14 -11.42 2.44
CA ILE A 168 -12.23 -11.98 3.44
C ILE A 168 -13.05 -12.70 4.52
N VAL A 169 -13.77 -11.97 5.37
CA VAL A 169 -14.73 -12.51 6.35
C VAL A 169 -16.11 -11.90 6.12
N ARG A 170 -16.21 -10.57 6.09
CA ARG A 170 -17.46 -9.81 5.94
C ARG A 170 -18.06 -9.93 4.55
N HIS A 171 -19.39 -10.00 4.49
CA HIS A 171 -20.15 -9.93 3.24
C HIS A 171 -20.38 -8.47 2.85
N TYR A 172 -20.10 -8.13 1.59
CA TYR A 172 -20.36 -6.82 1.01
C TYR A 172 -21.20 -7.01 -0.25
N ASP A 173 -22.36 -6.36 -0.31
CA ASP A 173 -23.31 -6.52 -1.42
C ASP A 173 -22.91 -5.74 -2.68
N ALA A 174 -22.02 -4.76 -2.53
CA ALA A 174 -21.54 -3.91 -3.60
C ALA A 174 -20.06 -3.60 -3.41
N GLN A 175 -19.39 -3.25 -4.51
CA GLN A 175 -18.01 -2.79 -4.45
C GLN A 175 -17.92 -1.38 -3.86
N GLN A 176 -17.01 -1.19 -2.90
CA GLN A 176 -16.75 0.10 -2.26
C GLN A 176 -15.24 0.35 -2.15
N PHE A 177 -14.85 1.61 -2.36
CA PHE A 177 -13.50 2.09 -2.09
C PHE A 177 -13.52 2.95 -0.86
N ILE A 178 -12.81 2.53 0.17
CA ILE A 178 -12.71 3.27 1.43
C ILE A 178 -11.32 3.91 1.41
N SER A 179 -11.31 5.20 1.03
CA SER A 179 -10.09 5.89 0.64
C SER A 179 -9.39 6.54 1.81
N SER A 180 -8.06 6.45 1.77
CA SER A 180 -7.16 7.20 2.63
C SER A 180 -6.02 7.72 1.74
N ARG A 181 -5.86 9.04 1.57
CA ARG A 181 -4.76 9.57 0.73
C ARG A 181 -3.44 9.20 1.41
N CYS A 182 -2.45 8.76 0.64
CA CYS A 182 -1.05 8.76 1.07
C CYS A 182 -0.26 9.76 0.21
N SER A 183 0.39 10.73 0.85
CA SER A 183 1.28 11.66 0.14
C SER A 183 2.57 10.94 -0.24
N ARG A 184 3.00 11.06 -1.49
CA ARG A 184 4.38 10.79 -1.89
C ARG A 184 5.25 11.95 -1.35
N ALA A 185 5.44 11.94 -0.04
CA ALA A 185 6.36 12.73 0.78
C ALA A 185 6.22 12.19 2.22
N ALA A 186 7.36 11.91 2.88
CA ALA A 186 7.46 11.18 4.15
C ALA A 186 6.86 11.85 5.40
N SER A 187 5.83 12.70 5.30
CA SER A 187 5.07 13.13 6.47
C SER A 187 3.81 13.92 6.08
N SER A 188 2.71 13.57 6.77
CA SER A 188 1.37 14.19 6.79
C SER A 188 0.37 13.75 5.70
N CYS A 189 -0.50 12.82 6.09
CA CYS A 189 -1.77 12.54 5.40
C CYS A 189 -2.85 13.54 5.84
N ARG A 190 -3.46 14.25 4.89
CA ARG A 190 -4.81 14.84 5.04
C ARG A 190 -5.74 14.25 3.99
N GLN A 191 -6.98 13.98 4.39
CA GLN A 191 -7.97 13.14 3.72
C GLN A 191 -8.35 13.61 2.30
N ALA A 192 -8.46 12.69 1.33
CA ALA A 192 -9.33 12.88 0.16
C ALA A 192 -10.74 12.54 0.59
N ARG A 193 -11.71 13.35 0.22
CA ARG A 193 -12.99 12.79 -0.21
C ARG A 193 -12.81 12.24 -1.62
N LEU A 194 -12.98 10.95 -1.79
CA LEU A 194 -13.57 10.41 -3.01
C LEU A 194 -15.05 10.23 -2.71
N MET A 195 -15.90 10.76 -3.58
CA MET A 195 -17.35 10.64 -3.43
C MET A 195 -17.69 9.15 -3.42
N SER A 196 -18.42 8.70 -2.40
CA SER A 196 -19.09 7.41 -2.45
C SER A 196 -20.09 7.46 -3.59
N SER A 197 -19.71 7.02 -4.78
CA SER A 197 -20.69 6.77 -5.82
C SER A 197 -21.42 5.49 -5.43
N ARG A 198 -22.47 5.60 -4.58
CA ARG A 198 -23.58 4.66 -4.69
C ARG A 198 -24.16 4.92 -6.07
N ILE A 199 -23.98 4.00 -7.00
CA ILE A 199 -24.75 4.06 -8.25
C ILE A 199 -25.39 2.70 -8.46
N GLY A 200 -26.67 2.79 -8.81
CA GLY A 200 -27.62 1.71 -8.86
C GLY A 200 -27.16 0.51 -9.65
N GLY A 201 -27.70 -0.63 -9.26
CA GLY A 201 -27.87 -1.75 -10.17
C GLY A 201 -28.73 -1.34 -11.39
N PRO A 202 -28.80 -2.23 -12.40
CA PRO A 202 -29.39 -1.96 -13.71
C PRO A 202 -30.80 -1.35 -13.65
#